data_AF-A0A9P4Y0S1-F1
#
_entry.id   AF-A0A9P4Y0S1-F1
#
_cell.length_a   1.000
_cell.length_b   1.000
_cell.length_c   1.000
_cell.angle_alpha   90.00
_cell.angle_beta   90.00
_cell.angle_gamma   90.00
#
_symmetry.space_group_name_H-M   'P 1'
#
loop_
_entity.id
_entity.type
_entity.pdbx_description
1 polymer ?
#
loop_
_entity_poly.entity_id
_entity_poly.type
_entity_poly.pdbx_seq_one_letter_code
_entity_poly.pdbx_strand_id
1 'polypeptide(L)'
;MDRFYDIAVATMPHQSHLFHGCWLEAERADRVAMGLDGLRAALDRSFHGHMIALTEEIRGSSQLLRELASQSGTHKSRAPIVSNHLNVLLPCMSKTLRDITTHYDDKTISREMRWRKMYHDMMKEVRGIPLPQRFILYNQFLRLLHSLLIRDKHFDQGQLEMLRHKILELRELRGIPDPVQTPTTAAAAAAATSDQLVGRQVHDTAIVIPLPHERVHWCEQVFVLPLSSRTDIPGPEKSRVFQPVLPAWDPSRPKARKTLMRRSFDSDRMCVKFLLDMEDIPYIEIRVYSGGAQYFTWKGHDQVRIQRDGNSLVLKRWSRSMSAWKSWAVLSFVTWEELVLFYCTFTALKCRNPLAPTMGQPEFSLKGETLQFQAQIVDDDYRHSLCVYKEERSGGIRLQAAVWNGELRKCPVWTAFVTHISASPRWLVRISDHIFHVRDIQLYVFCQKYRESRMRRNRLGAFEIYFLSKHAADEFGQLFNPSIAGPGHAFEVEDDGIAGPSYT
;
A
#
# COMPACT_ATOMS: atom_id res chain seq x y z
N MET A 1 6.32 0.61 -33.30
CA MET A 1 6.07 0.71 -31.84
C MET A 1 7.28 1.33 -31.13
N ASP A 2 8.51 0.90 -31.44
CA ASP A 2 9.73 1.41 -30.79
C ASP A 2 9.93 2.93 -30.92
N ARG A 3 9.72 3.51 -32.11
CA ARG A 3 9.87 4.97 -32.29
C ARG A 3 8.91 5.83 -31.46
N PHE A 4 7.70 5.35 -31.17
CA PHE A 4 6.75 6.10 -30.33
C PHE A 4 7.01 5.88 -28.85
N TYR A 5 7.58 4.74 -28.46
CA TYR A 5 8.02 4.44 -27.10
C TYR A 5 9.24 5.29 -26.73
N ASP A 6 10.21 5.44 -27.64
CA ASP A 6 11.40 6.27 -27.43
C ASP A 6 11.05 7.77 -27.28
N ILE A 7 10.03 8.26 -28.00
CA ILE A 7 9.54 9.65 -27.87
C ILE A 7 8.80 9.87 -26.54
N ALA A 8 8.04 8.87 -26.07
CA ALA A 8 7.36 8.92 -24.77
C ALA A 8 8.34 8.83 -23.59
N VAL A 9 9.46 8.12 -23.76
CA VAL A 9 10.60 8.16 -22.83
C VAL A 9 11.35 9.49 -22.97
N ALA A 10 11.48 10.10 -24.13
CA ALA A 10 12.16 11.41 -24.22
C ALA A 10 11.43 12.56 -23.49
N THR A 11 10.13 12.41 -23.16
CA THR A 11 9.26 13.49 -22.65
C THR A 11 8.93 13.43 -21.15
N MET A 12 9.31 12.39 -20.41
CA MET A 12 9.08 12.38 -18.94
C MET A 12 10.21 13.10 -18.17
N PRO A 13 9.94 13.66 -16.99
CA PRO A 13 10.99 14.13 -16.08
C PRO A 13 11.99 13.01 -15.77
N HIS A 14 13.30 13.31 -15.69
CA HIS A 14 14.37 12.33 -15.42
C HIS A 14 14.15 11.44 -14.19
N GLN A 15 13.45 11.93 -13.16
CA GLN A 15 13.09 11.16 -11.97
C GLN A 15 12.03 10.09 -12.28
N SER A 16 11.04 10.43 -13.11
CA SER A 16 10.04 9.49 -13.61
C SER A 16 10.65 8.39 -14.46
N HIS A 17 11.78 8.66 -15.15
CA HIS A 17 12.52 7.66 -15.93
C HIS A 17 13.16 6.57 -15.10
N LEU A 18 13.78 6.93 -13.97
CA LEU A 18 14.48 5.94 -13.16
C LEU A 18 13.50 5.03 -12.40
N PHE A 19 12.38 5.57 -11.92
CA PHE A 19 11.33 4.73 -11.34
C PHE A 19 10.58 3.89 -12.39
N HIS A 20 10.42 4.38 -13.62
CA HIS A 20 9.98 3.52 -14.74
C HIS A 20 11.03 2.44 -15.05
N GLY A 21 12.32 2.79 -15.01
CA GLY A 21 13.45 1.87 -15.14
C GLY A 21 13.43 0.75 -14.10
N CYS A 22 13.01 1.02 -12.86
CA CYS A 22 12.80 -0.02 -11.85
C CYS A 22 11.75 -1.06 -12.30
N TRP A 23 10.66 -0.67 -12.96
CA TRP A 23 9.67 -1.62 -13.48
C TRP A 23 10.25 -2.50 -14.59
N LEU A 24 10.98 -1.89 -15.52
CA LEU A 24 11.62 -2.60 -16.63
C LEU A 24 12.65 -3.62 -16.12
N GLU A 25 13.47 -3.21 -15.16
CA GLU A 25 14.51 -4.08 -14.59
C GLU A 25 13.91 -5.15 -13.66
N ALA A 26 12.79 -4.89 -12.99
CA ALA A 26 12.06 -5.92 -12.26
C ALA A 26 11.51 -7.01 -13.20
N GLU A 27 10.93 -6.61 -14.34
CA GLU A 27 10.48 -7.57 -15.35
C GLU A 27 11.64 -8.37 -15.94
N ARG A 28 12.78 -7.71 -16.22
CA ARG A 28 14.00 -8.39 -16.65
C ARG A 28 14.46 -9.41 -15.61
N ALA A 29 14.46 -9.05 -14.33
CA ALA A 29 14.79 -9.95 -13.23
C ALA A 29 13.86 -11.18 -13.19
N ASP A 30 12.55 -10.99 -13.34
CA ASP A 30 11.58 -12.11 -13.39
C ASP A 30 11.88 -13.06 -14.57
N ARG A 31 12.14 -12.51 -15.76
CA ARG A 31 12.46 -13.31 -16.96
C ARG A 31 13.76 -14.10 -16.78
N VAL A 32 14.79 -13.47 -16.21
CA VAL A 32 16.08 -14.14 -15.91
C VAL A 32 15.87 -15.24 -14.89
N ALA A 33 15.14 -14.98 -13.81
CA ALA A 33 14.83 -15.99 -12.78
C ALA A 33 14.09 -17.19 -13.39
N MET A 34 13.10 -16.95 -14.24
CA MET A 34 12.41 -18.02 -14.98
C MET A 34 13.35 -18.80 -15.91
N GLY A 35 14.23 -18.12 -16.63
CA GLY A 35 15.23 -18.75 -17.50
C GLY A 35 16.19 -19.65 -16.72
N LEU A 36 16.67 -19.19 -15.56
CA LEU A 36 17.53 -19.96 -14.67
C LEU A 36 16.82 -21.19 -14.08
N ASP A 37 15.53 -21.08 -13.73
CA ASP A 37 14.76 -22.25 -13.30
C ASP A 37 14.57 -23.27 -14.42
N GLY A 38 14.34 -22.80 -15.65
CA GLY A 38 14.29 -23.68 -16.82
C GLY A 38 15.63 -24.39 -17.07
N LEU A 39 16.75 -23.70 -16.88
CA LEU A 39 18.08 -24.30 -16.93
C LEU A 39 18.27 -25.32 -15.80
N ARG A 40 17.92 -24.96 -14.57
CA ARG A 40 18.04 -25.81 -13.37
C ARG A 40 17.28 -27.12 -13.52
N ALA A 41 16.07 -27.07 -14.06
CA ALA A 41 15.25 -28.25 -14.32
C ALA A 41 15.90 -29.25 -15.29
N ALA A 42 16.85 -28.78 -16.12
CA ALA A 42 17.57 -29.60 -17.09
C ALA A 42 18.97 -30.04 -16.62
N LEU A 43 19.40 -29.67 -15.41
CA LEU A 43 20.72 -29.97 -14.87
C LEU A 43 20.65 -30.92 -13.68
N ASP A 44 21.78 -31.58 -13.41
CA ASP A 44 21.94 -32.47 -12.26
C ASP A 44 21.72 -31.74 -10.92
N ARG A 45 21.24 -32.47 -9.92
CA ARG A 45 20.89 -31.94 -8.59
C ARG A 45 22.09 -31.31 -7.86
N SER A 46 23.32 -31.72 -8.17
CA SER A 46 24.54 -31.15 -7.61
C SER A 46 24.68 -29.64 -7.85
N PHE A 47 24.09 -29.10 -8.92
CA PHE A 47 24.13 -27.66 -9.23
C PHE A 47 22.99 -26.85 -8.59
N HIS A 48 21.94 -27.50 -8.07
CA HIS A 48 20.68 -26.83 -7.73
C HIS A 48 20.82 -25.82 -6.60
N GLY A 49 21.64 -26.09 -5.58
CA GLY A 49 21.78 -25.21 -4.41
C GLY A 49 22.17 -23.78 -4.78
N HIS A 50 23.22 -23.62 -5.59
CA HIS A 50 23.71 -22.32 -6.04
C HIS A 50 22.72 -21.62 -7.00
N MET A 51 22.01 -22.39 -7.83
CA MET A 51 21.00 -21.86 -8.74
C MET A 51 19.77 -21.34 -7.99
N ILE A 52 19.32 -22.06 -6.96
CA ILE A 52 18.20 -21.66 -6.10
C ILE A 52 18.54 -20.36 -5.40
N ALA A 53 19.70 -20.30 -4.71
CA ALA A 53 20.13 -19.11 -4.00
C ALA A 53 20.23 -17.88 -4.93
N LEU A 54 20.77 -18.03 -6.14
CA LEU A 54 20.81 -16.95 -7.12
C LEU A 54 19.40 -16.51 -7.55
N THR A 55 18.54 -17.47 -7.89
CA THR A 55 17.19 -17.18 -8.40
C THR A 55 16.32 -16.50 -7.35
N GLU A 56 16.43 -16.90 -6.08
CA GLU A 56 15.73 -16.27 -4.96
C GLU A 56 16.15 -14.81 -4.78
N GLU A 57 17.44 -14.51 -4.82
CA GLU A 57 17.92 -13.14 -4.70
C GLU A 57 17.51 -12.26 -5.89
N ILE A 58 17.48 -12.80 -7.11
CA ILE A 58 16.97 -12.09 -8.31
C ILE A 58 15.48 -11.76 -8.16
N ARG A 59 14.67 -12.69 -7.64
CA ARG A 59 13.25 -12.44 -7.33
C ARG A 59 13.10 -11.37 -6.26
N GLY A 60 13.95 -11.40 -5.24
CA GLY A 60 14.03 -10.36 -4.22
C GLY A 60 14.27 -8.97 -4.83
N SER A 61 15.18 -8.86 -5.81
CA SER A 61 15.41 -7.60 -6.53
C SER A 61 14.16 -7.14 -7.29
N SER A 62 13.50 -8.05 -8.01
CA SER A 62 12.25 -7.73 -8.73
C SER A 62 11.20 -7.14 -7.80
N GLN A 63 10.95 -7.79 -6.66
CA GLN A 63 9.98 -7.32 -5.68
C GLN A 63 10.35 -5.93 -5.15
N LEU A 64 11.59 -5.73 -4.70
CA LEU A 64 12.04 -4.46 -4.11
C LEU A 64 11.99 -3.30 -5.12
N LEU A 65 12.33 -3.55 -6.38
CA LEU A 65 12.25 -2.54 -7.45
C LEU A 65 10.80 -2.12 -7.71
N ARG A 66 9.86 -3.08 -7.76
CA ARG A 66 8.43 -2.78 -7.91
C ARG A 66 7.93 -1.99 -6.70
N GLU A 67 8.31 -2.37 -5.49
CA GLU A 67 7.96 -1.65 -4.25
C GLU A 67 8.46 -0.20 -4.26
N LEU A 68 9.72 0.04 -4.62
CA LEU A 68 10.30 1.38 -4.74
C LEU A 68 9.59 2.22 -5.81
N ALA A 69 9.47 1.68 -7.02
CA ALA A 69 8.85 2.36 -8.15
C ALA A 69 7.40 2.76 -7.87
N SER A 70 6.73 1.95 -7.07
CA SER A 70 5.32 2.10 -6.79
C SER A 70 5.00 3.01 -5.61
N GLN A 71 5.92 3.15 -4.65
CA GLN A 71 5.81 4.10 -3.54
C GLN A 71 6.37 5.50 -3.87
N SER A 72 7.17 5.63 -4.95
CA SER A 72 7.75 6.91 -5.37
C SER A 72 6.72 8.02 -5.59
N GLY A 73 5.53 7.66 -6.12
CA GLY A 73 4.43 8.59 -6.32
C GLY A 73 3.76 9.09 -5.03
N THR A 74 3.84 8.30 -3.95
CA THR A 74 3.32 8.68 -2.62
C THR A 74 4.29 9.63 -1.91
N HIS A 75 5.60 9.44 -2.11
CA HIS A 75 6.63 10.20 -1.42
C HIS A 75 7.41 11.11 -2.37
N LYS A 76 6.68 11.98 -3.10
CA LYS A 76 7.21 12.84 -4.17
C LYS A 76 8.40 13.70 -3.76
N SER A 77 8.43 14.18 -2.53
CA SER A 77 9.50 15.04 -2.03
C SER A 77 10.85 14.30 -1.87
N ARG A 78 10.82 12.96 -1.75
CA ARG A 78 12.00 12.10 -1.57
C ARG A 78 12.33 11.25 -2.79
N ALA A 79 11.38 11.10 -3.71
CA ALA A 79 11.59 10.48 -5.01
C ALA A 79 12.86 11.00 -5.72
N PRO A 80 13.19 12.31 -5.74
CA PRO A 80 14.46 12.80 -6.31
C PRO A 80 15.71 12.20 -5.67
N ILE A 81 15.75 12.12 -4.34
CA ILE A 81 16.92 11.62 -3.57
C ILE A 81 17.12 10.13 -3.87
N VAL A 82 16.05 9.36 -3.77
CA VAL A 82 16.06 7.92 -4.08
C VAL A 82 16.44 7.68 -5.55
N SER A 83 15.94 8.52 -6.46
CA SER A 83 16.29 8.48 -7.88
C SER A 83 17.80 8.66 -8.11
N ASN A 84 18.47 9.56 -7.38
CA ASN A 84 19.93 9.74 -7.47
C ASN A 84 20.71 8.49 -7.05
N HIS A 85 20.19 7.73 -6.09
CA HIS A 85 20.79 6.45 -5.69
C HIS A 85 20.47 5.32 -6.66
N LEU A 86 19.26 5.30 -7.23
CA LEU A 86 18.90 4.35 -8.30
C LEU A 86 19.78 4.52 -9.55
N ASN A 87 20.21 5.75 -9.88
CA ASN A 87 21.13 6.00 -10.99
C ASN A 87 22.49 5.29 -10.80
N VAL A 88 22.89 5.02 -9.55
CA VAL A 88 24.11 4.26 -9.24
C VAL A 88 23.90 2.76 -9.44
N LEU A 89 22.79 2.22 -8.94
CA LEU A 89 22.52 0.79 -8.92
C LEU A 89 22.01 0.23 -10.26
N LEU A 90 20.99 0.86 -10.87
CA LEU A 90 20.23 0.26 -11.97
C LEU A 90 21.11 -0.16 -13.16
N PRO A 91 22.11 0.64 -13.61
CA PRO A 91 23.00 0.22 -14.70
C PRO A 91 23.82 -1.03 -14.37
N CYS A 92 24.32 -1.14 -13.13
CA CYS A 92 25.09 -2.30 -12.68
C CYS A 92 24.24 -3.57 -12.67
N MET A 93 23.05 -3.48 -12.09
CA MET A 93 22.12 -4.60 -12.02
C MET A 93 21.62 -5.00 -13.42
N SER A 94 21.29 -4.03 -14.27
CA SER A 94 20.88 -4.25 -15.66
C SER A 94 21.96 -4.96 -16.48
N LYS A 95 23.23 -4.58 -16.30
CA LYS A 95 24.35 -5.28 -16.94
C LYS A 95 24.47 -6.71 -16.42
N THR A 96 24.39 -6.94 -15.10
CA THR A 96 24.44 -8.29 -14.50
C THR A 96 23.35 -9.20 -15.05
N LEU A 97 22.11 -8.72 -15.12
CA LEU A 97 20.98 -9.49 -15.65
C LEU A 97 21.17 -9.81 -17.15
N ARG A 98 21.66 -8.86 -17.95
CA ARG A 98 21.96 -9.06 -19.37
C ARG A 98 23.08 -10.08 -19.59
N ASP A 99 24.17 -9.96 -18.84
CA ASP A 99 25.30 -10.88 -18.90
C ASP A 99 24.83 -12.32 -18.57
N ILE A 100 23.99 -12.51 -17.53
CA ILE A 100 23.36 -13.81 -17.22
C ILE A 100 22.55 -14.34 -18.40
N THR A 101 21.68 -13.51 -18.99
CA THR A 101 20.90 -13.87 -20.18
C THR A 101 21.78 -14.35 -21.32
N THR A 102 22.84 -13.60 -21.65
CA THR A 102 23.78 -13.96 -22.72
C THR A 102 24.39 -15.33 -22.50
N HIS A 103 24.74 -15.70 -21.27
CA HIS A 103 25.33 -17.01 -21.00
C HIS A 103 24.33 -18.17 -21.11
N TYR A 104 23.14 -18.07 -20.52
CA TYR A 104 22.20 -19.20 -20.57
C TYR A 104 21.47 -19.34 -21.92
N ASP A 105 21.39 -18.26 -22.72
CA ASP A 105 20.84 -18.28 -24.08
C ASP A 105 21.85 -18.76 -25.13
N ASP A 106 23.13 -18.95 -24.79
CA ASP A 106 24.16 -19.43 -25.73
C ASP A 106 23.87 -20.87 -26.17
N LYS A 107 23.22 -21.01 -27.34
CA LYS A 107 22.84 -22.30 -27.92
C LYS A 107 24.02 -23.10 -28.48
N THR A 108 25.22 -22.51 -28.56
CA THR A 108 26.40 -23.18 -29.13
C THR A 108 27.03 -24.18 -28.17
N ILE A 109 26.73 -24.08 -26.87
CA ILE A 109 27.27 -24.95 -25.81
C ILE A 109 26.16 -25.71 -25.07
N SER A 110 26.55 -26.82 -24.44
CA SER A 110 25.64 -27.66 -23.64
C SER A 110 25.06 -26.89 -22.45
N ARG A 111 23.86 -27.27 -21.99
CA ARG A 111 23.19 -26.61 -20.85
C ARG A 111 24.07 -26.59 -19.60
N GLU A 112 24.80 -27.67 -19.32
CA GLU A 112 25.73 -27.73 -18.18
C GLU A 112 26.88 -26.74 -18.37
N MET A 113 27.46 -26.69 -19.57
CA MET A 113 28.55 -25.77 -19.87
C MET A 113 28.10 -24.31 -19.79
N ARG A 114 26.85 -23.98 -20.14
CA ARG A 114 26.27 -22.64 -19.94
C ARG A 114 26.32 -22.23 -18.47
N TRP A 115 25.84 -23.08 -17.58
CA TRP A 115 25.86 -22.81 -16.14
C TRP A 115 27.28 -22.67 -15.61
N ARG A 116 28.17 -23.63 -15.92
CA ARG A 116 29.56 -23.63 -15.43
C ARG A 116 30.34 -22.42 -15.92
N LYS A 117 30.21 -22.09 -17.21
CA LYS A 117 30.86 -20.93 -17.82
C LYS A 117 30.31 -19.63 -17.24
N MET A 118 28.99 -19.47 -17.15
CA MET A 118 28.36 -18.30 -16.51
C MET A 118 28.86 -18.09 -15.09
N TYR A 119 28.78 -19.14 -14.26
CA TYR A 119 29.13 -19.06 -12.85
C TYR A 119 30.61 -18.74 -12.68
N HIS A 120 31.49 -19.33 -13.48
CA HIS A 120 32.94 -19.09 -13.44
C HIS A 120 33.33 -17.71 -13.97
N ASP A 121 32.87 -17.33 -15.16
CA ASP A 121 33.22 -16.07 -15.80
C ASP A 121 32.71 -14.90 -14.95
N MET A 122 31.45 -14.95 -14.52
CA MET A 122 30.87 -13.90 -13.71
C MET A 122 31.33 -13.89 -12.25
N MET A 123 31.86 -15.02 -11.72
CA MET A 123 32.56 -15.01 -10.42
C MET A 123 33.92 -14.33 -10.54
N LYS A 124 34.65 -14.55 -11.63
CA LYS A 124 35.94 -13.88 -11.88
C LYS A 124 35.79 -12.38 -12.08
N GLU A 125 34.64 -11.95 -12.57
CA GLU A 125 34.30 -10.53 -12.58
C GLU A 125 34.31 -9.94 -11.17
N VAL A 126 34.75 -8.69 -11.07
CA VAL A 126 34.64 -7.87 -9.86
C VAL A 126 35.23 -8.54 -8.60
N ARG A 127 36.55 -8.75 -8.62
CA ARG A 127 37.34 -9.23 -7.47
C ARG A 127 36.83 -10.55 -6.85
N GLY A 128 36.17 -11.42 -7.63
CA GLY A 128 35.79 -12.74 -7.15
C GLY A 128 34.42 -12.82 -6.47
N ILE A 129 33.60 -11.75 -6.49
CA ILE A 129 32.31 -11.74 -5.76
C ILE A 129 31.32 -12.71 -6.44
N PRO A 130 30.86 -13.76 -5.74
CA PRO A 130 29.88 -14.70 -6.28
C PRO A 130 28.56 -14.01 -6.65
N LEU A 131 27.91 -14.47 -7.71
CA LEU A 131 26.66 -13.88 -8.20
C LEU A 131 25.55 -13.75 -7.14
N PRO A 132 25.25 -14.76 -6.31
CA PRO A 132 24.26 -14.60 -5.25
C PRO A 132 24.62 -13.44 -4.30
N GLN A 133 25.88 -13.32 -3.92
CA GLN A 133 26.37 -12.24 -3.04
C GLN A 133 26.25 -10.86 -3.69
N ARG A 134 26.41 -10.77 -5.01
CA ARG A 134 26.19 -9.54 -5.78
C ARG A 134 24.74 -9.08 -5.70
N PHE A 135 23.77 -10.01 -5.82
CA PHE A 135 22.34 -9.68 -5.67
C PHE A 135 21.94 -9.41 -4.23
N ILE A 136 22.54 -10.09 -3.23
CA ILE A 136 22.36 -9.74 -1.81
C ILE A 136 22.74 -8.27 -1.57
N LEU A 137 23.87 -7.83 -2.12
CA LEU A 137 24.32 -6.44 -2.02
C LEU A 137 23.33 -5.47 -2.69
N TYR A 138 22.82 -5.79 -3.88
CA TYR A 138 21.78 -4.99 -4.55
C TYR A 138 20.50 -4.92 -3.71
N ASN A 139 20.04 -6.05 -3.16
CA ASN A 139 18.83 -6.15 -2.36
C ASN A 139 18.94 -5.38 -1.05
N GLN A 140 20.09 -5.43 -0.37
CA GLN A 140 20.35 -4.62 0.82
C GLN A 140 20.29 -3.12 0.49
N PHE A 141 20.90 -2.70 -0.62
CA PHE A 141 20.83 -1.31 -1.05
C PHE A 141 19.40 -0.88 -1.34
N LEU A 142 18.65 -1.67 -2.12
CA LEU A 142 17.24 -1.38 -2.45
C LEU A 142 16.34 -1.31 -1.19
N ARG A 143 16.57 -2.16 -0.17
CA ARG A 143 15.86 -2.08 1.11
C ARG A 143 16.12 -0.76 1.84
N LEU A 144 17.37 -0.30 1.89
CA LEU A 144 17.69 1.00 2.49
C LEU A 144 17.10 2.18 1.71
N LEU A 145 17.06 2.09 0.36
CA LEU A 145 16.35 3.08 -0.45
C LEU A 145 14.86 3.11 -0.15
N HIS A 146 14.26 1.95 0.12
CA HIS A 146 12.86 1.85 0.49
C HIS A 146 12.62 2.47 1.86
N SER A 147 13.42 2.14 2.88
CA SER A 147 13.40 2.77 4.20
C SER A 147 13.54 4.30 4.12
N LEU A 148 14.46 4.81 3.28
CA LEU A 148 14.62 6.23 2.99
C LEU A 148 13.36 6.83 2.36
N LEU A 149 12.76 6.12 1.40
CA LEU A 149 11.54 6.54 0.71
C LEU A 149 10.31 6.60 1.62
N ILE A 150 10.18 5.69 2.60
CA ILE A 150 9.02 5.63 3.51
C ILE A 150 9.21 6.34 4.85
N ARG A 151 10.44 6.79 5.17
CA ARG A 151 10.78 7.52 6.41
C ARG A 151 10.80 6.55 7.59
N ASP A 152 11.43 5.39 7.38
CA ASP A 152 11.62 4.43 8.45
C ASP A 152 12.46 5.06 9.56
N LYS A 153 12.00 4.91 10.80
CA LYS A 153 12.65 5.47 12.00
C LYS A 153 14.01 4.83 12.28
N HIS A 154 14.28 3.65 11.73
CA HIS A 154 15.54 2.92 11.87
C HIS A 154 16.39 3.00 10.59
N PHE A 155 16.14 3.97 9.72
CA PHE A 155 16.94 4.16 8.52
C PHE A 155 18.41 4.46 8.88
N ASP A 156 19.32 3.63 8.38
CA ASP A 156 20.77 3.74 8.57
C ASP A 156 21.44 4.39 7.36
N GLN A 157 21.73 5.70 7.48
CA GLN A 157 22.44 6.46 6.45
C GLN A 157 23.89 5.96 6.24
N GLY A 158 24.57 5.52 7.30
CA GLY A 158 25.95 5.05 7.23
C GLY A 158 26.05 3.76 6.41
N GLN A 159 25.13 2.83 6.64
CA GLN A 159 25.04 1.60 5.86
C GLN A 159 24.71 1.88 4.39
N LEU A 160 23.85 2.86 4.10
CA LEU A 160 23.49 3.24 2.73
C LEU A 160 24.72 3.76 1.96
N GLU A 161 25.47 4.68 2.57
CA GLU A 161 26.69 5.22 1.94
C GLU A 161 27.76 4.13 1.76
N MET A 162 27.98 3.27 2.75
CA MET A 162 28.92 2.14 2.61
C MET A 162 28.55 1.25 1.40
N LEU A 163 27.27 0.88 1.25
CA LEU A 163 26.83 0.08 0.12
C LEU A 163 26.92 0.85 -1.21
N ARG A 164 26.64 2.16 -1.20
CA ARG A 164 26.82 3.03 -2.38
C ARG A 164 28.26 3.00 -2.90
N HIS A 165 29.25 3.12 -2.01
CA HIS A 165 30.67 3.04 -2.37
C HIS A 165 31.02 1.68 -2.99
N LYS A 166 30.56 0.58 -2.38
CA LYS A 166 30.76 -0.76 -2.95
C LYS A 166 30.17 -0.85 -4.35
N ILE A 167 28.95 -0.35 -4.59
CA ILE A 167 28.33 -0.38 -5.92
C ILE A 167 29.10 0.49 -6.93
N LEU A 168 29.63 1.64 -6.52
CA LEU A 168 30.47 2.47 -7.39
C LEU A 168 31.77 1.76 -7.78
N GLU A 169 32.41 1.05 -6.84
CA GLU A 169 33.57 0.19 -7.16
C GLU A 169 33.18 -0.95 -8.13
N LEU A 170 32.02 -1.59 -7.93
CA LEU A 170 31.51 -2.58 -8.89
C LEU A 170 31.29 -1.97 -10.30
N ARG A 171 30.89 -0.70 -10.34
CA ARG A 171 30.57 0.04 -11.57
C ARG A 171 31.83 0.35 -12.36
N GLU A 172 32.85 0.87 -11.68
CA GLU A 172 34.18 1.16 -12.23
C GLU A 172 34.82 -0.10 -12.81
N LEU A 173 34.86 -1.19 -12.03
CA LEU A 173 35.44 -2.47 -12.45
C LEU A 173 34.73 -3.10 -13.67
N ARG A 174 33.53 -2.64 -14.02
CA ARG A 174 32.74 -3.11 -15.17
C ARG A 174 32.69 -2.11 -16.31
N GLY A 175 33.47 -1.03 -16.23
CA GLY A 175 33.54 0.02 -17.26
C GLY A 175 32.20 0.75 -17.48
N ILE A 176 31.33 0.77 -16.47
CA ILE A 176 30.05 1.48 -16.56
C ILE A 176 30.32 2.97 -16.22
N PRO A 177 29.93 3.94 -17.08
CA PRO A 177 30.21 5.36 -16.86
C PRO A 177 29.66 5.87 -15.52
N ASP A 178 30.30 6.87 -14.92
CA ASP A 178 29.84 7.48 -13.67
C ASP A 178 28.39 7.99 -13.75
N PRO A 179 27.65 7.99 -12.62
CA PRO A 179 26.29 8.49 -12.59
C PRO A 179 26.26 9.99 -12.93
N VAL A 180 25.52 10.36 -13.98
CA VAL A 180 25.29 11.77 -14.33
C VAL A 180 24.62 12.46 -13.14
N GLN A 181 25.30 13.44 -12.54
CA GLN A 181 24.73 14.27 -11.47
C GLN A 181 23.85 15.34 -12.09
N THR A 182 22.55 15.31 -11.82
CA THR A 182 21.65 16.42 -12.13
C THR A 182 21.83 17.52 -11.07
N PRO A 183 22.04 18.78 -11.44
CA PRO A 183 22.08 19.87 -10.48
C PRO A 183 20.73 19.94 -9.75
N THR A 184 20.76 19.68 -8.46
CA THR A 184 19.58 19.76 -7.61
C THR A 184 19.43 21.25 -7.24
N THR A 185 18.49 21.91 -7.93
CA THR A 185 18.00 23.30 -7.76
C THR A 185 18.96 24.48 -8.05
N ALA A 186 18.36 25.55 -8.57
CA ALA A 186 18.99 26.84 -8.88
C ALA A 186 19.65 27.56 -7.68
N ALA A 187 19.49 27.04 -6.45
CA ALA A 187 20.17 27.56 -5.26
C ALA A 187 21.68 27.24 -5.28
N ALA A 188 22.11 26.15 -5.93
CA ALA A 188 23.53 25.79 -6.04
C ALA A 188 24.30 26.68 -7.03
N ALA A 189 23.62 27.25 -8.03
CA ALA A 189 24.24 28.12 -9.03
C ALA A 189 24.61 29.50 -8.47
N ALA A 190 23.92 29.98 -7.44
CA ALA A 190 24.18 31.29 -6.83
C ALA A 190 25.39 31.29 -5.87
N ALA A 191 25.88 30.11 -5.44
CA ALA A 191 27.04 29.98 -4.55
C ALA A 191 28.37 29.83 -5.30
N ALA A 192 28.33 29.69 -6.63
CA ALA A 192 29.52 29.59 -7.48
C ALA A 192 29.97 30.98 -7.95
N THR A 193 30.34 31.86 -7.02
CA THR A 193 31.17 33.03 -7.36
C THR A 193 32.63 32.61 -7.41
N SER A 194 33.22 32.92 -8.56
CA SER A 194 34.62 32.78 -8.96
C SER A 194 35.64 33.02 -7.85
N ASP A 195 36.21 31.95 -7.31
CA ASP A 195 37.66 31.72 -7.22
C ASP A 195 37.91 30.30 -6.66
N GLN A 196 39.07 29.69 -6.93
CA GLN A 196 39.46 28.32 -6.53
C GLN A 196 39.10 27.19 -7.50
N LEU A 197 39.63 27.31 -8.72
CA LEU A 197 40.08 26.14 -9.49
C LEU A 197 41.42 25.67 -8.90
N VAL A 198 41.45 24.47 -8.32
CA VAL A 198 42.51 23.44 -8.33
C VAL A 198 42.34 22.56 -7.09
N GLY A 199 41.95 21.29 -7.31
CA GLY A 199 42.15 20.21 -6.34
C GLY A 199 41.13 20.08 -5.20
N ARG A 200 39.87 19.70 -5.51
CA ARG A 200 39.05 18.98 -4.52
C ARG A 200 38.19 17.92 -5.19
N GLN A 201 38.72 16.71 -5.18
CA GLN A 201 38.07 15.47 -5.60
C GLN A 201 37.22 14.97 -4.42
N VAL A 202 35.96 14.64 -4.72
CA VAL A 202 35.04 13.77 -3.96
C VAL A 202 34.49 14.26 -2.61
N HIS A 203 33.19 13.98 -2.42
CA HIS A 203 32.39 14.02 -1.18
C HIS A 203 31.94 15.41 -0.69
N ASP A 204 30.77 15.85 -1.16
CA ASP A 204 29.72 16.43 -0.30
C ASP A 204 28.62 17.06 -1.15
N THR A 205 27.58 16.29 -1.51
CA THR A 205 26.27 16.85 -1.87
C THR A 205 25.14 15.82 -1.66
N ALA A 206 25.10 15.20 -0.48
CA ALA A 206 23.81 14.83 0.10
C ALA A 206 23.37 16.00 1.00
N ILE A 207 23.07 17.14 0.39
CA ILE A 207 22.42 18.25 1.10
C ILE A 207 21.08 17.68 1.58
N VAL A 208 21.00 17.41 2.88
CA VAL A 208 19.75 17.17 3.59
C VAL A 208 18.99 18.49 3.53
N ILE A 209 18.25 18.68 2.43
CA ILE A 209 17.23 19.71 2.36
C ILE A 209 16.26 19.37 3.51
N PRO A 210 16.00 20.28 4.46
CA PRO A 210 14.93 20.10 5.43
C PRO A 210 13.63 19.97 4.65
N LEU A 211 13.22 18.73 4.39
CA LEU A 211 12.01 18.47 3.62
C LEU A 211 10.85 19.06 4.42
N PRO A 212 9.98 19.88 3.80
CA PRO A 212 8.80 20.41 4.47
C PRO A 212 8.05 19.26 5.15
N HIS A 213 7.63 19.46 6.40
CA HIS A 213 6.74 18.54 7.08
C HIS A 213 5.38 18.57 6.36
N GLU A 214 5.26 17.80 5.27
CA GLU A 214 3.96 17.51 4.68
C GLU A 214 3.10 16.88 5.77
N ARG A 215 1.94 17.50 6.05
CA ARG A 215 0.96 16.93 6.97
C ARG A 215 0.54 15.56 6.42
N VAL A 216 0.91 14.50 7.14
CA VAL A 216 0.52 13.13 6.84
C VAL A 216 -1.00 13.06 6.93
N HIS A 217 -1.64 12.63 5.85
CA HIS A 217 -3.08 12.46 5.82
C HIS A 217 -3.44 11.14 6.53
N TRP A 218 -4.49 11.10 7.35
CA TRP A 218 -4.90 9.90 8.11
C TRP A 218 -4.95 8.62 7.25
N CYS A 219 -5.39 8.73 6.00
CA CYS A 219 -5.48 7.62 5.04
C CYS A 219 -4.13 6.92 4.77
N GLU A 220 -3.03 7.67 4.86
CA GLU A 220 -1.67 7.14 4.70
C GLU A 220 -1.30 6.18 5.85
N GLN A 221 -1.95 6.29 7.01
CA GLN A 221 -1.62 5.52 8.22
C GLN A 221 -2.42 4.22 8.36
N VAL A 222 -3.68 4.20 7.91
CA VAL A 222 -4.61 3.06 8.05
C VAL A 222 -3.98 1.74 7.59
N PHE A 223 -3.20 1.83 6.51
CA PHE A 223 -2.65 0.69 5.80
C PHE A 223 -1.16 0.44 6.08
N VAL A 224 -0.53 1.30 6.86
CA VAL A 224 0.82 1.11 7.41
C VAL A 224 0.75 0.30 8.72
N LEU A 225 -0.35 0.41 9.46
CA LEU A 225 -0.58 -0.39 10.66
C LEU A 225 -0.69 -1.89 10.30
N PRO A 226 -0.05 -2.78 11.08
CA PRO A 226 -0.20 -4.22 10.89
C PRO A 226 -1.64 -4.64 11.18
N LEU A 227 -2.13 -5.65 10.47
CA LEU A 227 -3.45 -6.21 10.75
C LEU A 227 -3.44 -6.93 12.11
N SER A 228 -4.42 -6.60 12.95
CA SER A 228 -4.61 -7.21 14.28
C SER A 228 -5.10 -8.66 14.21
N SER A 229 -5.76 -9.03 13.12
CA SER A 229 -6.20 -10.38 12.78
C SER A 229 -6.21 -10.56 11.26
N ARG A 230 -6.24 -11.81 10.82
CA ARG A 230 -6.29 -12.19 9.40
C ARG A 230 -7.30 -13.32 9.24
N THR A 231 -8.56 -12.94 9.10
CA THR A 231 -9.66 -13.88 8.94
C THR A 231 -9.84 -14.15 7.46
N ASP A 232 -9.60 -15.39 7.03
CA ASP A 232 -9.70 -15.78 5.63
C ASP A 232 -11.15 -15.68 5.12
N ILE A 233 -11.32 -15.10 3.92
CA ILE A 233 -12.60 -15.14 3.19
C ILE A 233 -12.42 -15.92 1.88
N PRO A 234 -13.10 -17.07 1.72
CA PRO A 234 -13.04 -17.83 0.48
C PRO A 234 -13.72 -17.08 -0.67
N GLY A 235 -13.08 -17.10 -1.84
CA GLY A 235 -13.65 -16.54 -3.06
C GLY A 235 -12.65 -16.49 -4.23
N PRO A 236 -13.04 -15.87 -5.36
CA PRO A 236 -12.16 -15.71 -6.50
C PRO A 236 -10.85 -15.03 -6.11
N GLU A 237 -9.75 -15.56 -6.64
CA GLU A 237 -8.40 -15.11 -6.27
C GLU A 237 -7.95 -13.84 -6.99
N LYS A 238 -8.61 -13.46 -8.09
CA LYS A 238 -8.10 -12.44 -9.01
C LYS A 238 -8.99 -11.21 -9.09
N SER A 239 -8.36 -10.07 -8.84
CA SER A 239 -8.98 -8.78 -9.08
C SER A 239 -8.99 -8.46 -10.58
N ARG A 240 -9.89 -7.56 -10.99
CA ARG A 240 -10.01 -7.15 -12.40
C ARG A 240 -10.56 -5.75 -12.57
N VAL A 241 -10.17 -5.12 -13.66
CA VAL A 241 -10.72 -3.85 -14.16
C VAL A 241 -11.47 -4.10 -15.46
N PHE A 242 -12.61 -3.43 -15.61
CA PHE A 242 -13.37 -3.43 -16.86
C PHE A 242 -12.94 -2.25 -17.73
N GLN A 243 -12.78 -2.51 -19.03
CA GLN A 243 -12.35 -1.53 -20.04
C GLN A 243 -13.26 -0.27 -20.08
N PRO A 244 -12.73 0.89 -20.51
CA PRO A 244 -11.41 1.11 -21.10
C PRO A 244 -10.29 1.37 -20.08
N VAL A 245 -9.07 0.93 -20.41
CA VAL A 245 -7.81 1.35 -19.76
C VAL A 245 -6.94 2.10 -20.77
N LEU A 246 -6.28 3.17 -20.32
CA LEU A 246 -5.55 4.13 -21.13
C LEU A 246 -4.05 4.10 -20.79
N PRO A 247 -3.16 4.48 -21.72
CA PRO A 247 -1.73 4.56 -21.43
C PRO A 247 -1.40 5.66 -20.42
N ALA A 248 -0.22 5.60 -19.81
CA ALA A 248 0.23 6.54 -18.78
C ALA A 248 0.23 8.01 -19.22
N TRP A 249 0.48 8.26 -20.52
CA TRP A 249 0.64 9.57 -21.15
C TRP A 249 -0.67 10.19 -21.63
N ASP A 250 -1.80 9.51 -21.45
CA ASP A 250 -3.09 10.02 -21.91
C ASP A 250 -3.37 11.42 -21.32
N PRO A 251 -3.65 12.44 -22.16
CA PRO A 251 -3.77 13.82 -21.71
C PRO A 251 -4.99 14.06 -20.82
N SER A 252 -5.98 13.16 -20.83
CA SER A 252 -7.16 13.26 -19.99
C SER A 252 -6.94 12.75 -18.55
N ARG A 253 -5.74 12.24 -18.25
CA ARG A 253 -5.36 11.79 -16.91
C ARG A 253 -5.19 12.99 -15.95
N PRO A 254 -5.92 13.01 -14.82
CA PRO A 254 -5.77 14.06 -13.82
C PRO A 254 -4.35 14.11 -13.27
N LYS A 255 -3.83 15.33 -13.08
CA LYS A 255 -2.55 15.54 -12.41
C LYS A 255 -2.74 15.36 -10.91
N ALA A 256 -2.15 14.30 -10.36
CA ALA A 256 -2.15 14.08 -8.93
C ALA A 256 -1.32 15.16 -8.24
N ARG A 257 -1.88 15.83 -7.23
CA ARG A 257 -1.12 16.63 -6.25
C ARG A 257 -0.54 15.71 -5.18
N LYS A 258 -1.35 14.82 -4.60
CA LYS A 258 -0.97 13.93 -3.49
C LYS A 258 -1.58 12.54 -3.64
N THR A 259 -0.84 11.47 -3.29
CA THR A 259 -1.40 10.12 -3.12
C THR A 259 -1.78 9.93 -1.64
N LEU A 260 -3.04 9.59 -1.38
CA LEU A 260 -3.56 9.34 -0.03
C LEU A 260 -3.37 7.91 0.43
N MET A 261 -3.54 6.96 -0.51
CA MET A 261 -3.44 5.53 -0.25
C MET A 261 -3.07 4.81 -1.53
N ARG A 262 -2.35 3.71 -1.36
CA ARG A 262 -2.07 2.74 -2.42
C ARG A 262 -2.34 1.34 -1.91
N ARG A 263 -3.05 0.53 -2.70
CA ARG A 263 -3.18 -0.92 -2.48
C ARG A 263 -2.91 -1.71 -3.75
N SER A 264 -2.13 -2.76 -3.61
CA SER A 264 -1.77 -3.67 -4.69
C SER A 264 -2.59 -4.95 -4.59
N PHE A 265 -2.89 -5.50 -5.75
CA PHE A 265 -3.68 -6.71 -5.95
C PHE A 265 -2.96 -7.59 -6.98
N ASP A 266 -3.17 -8.89 -6.89
CA ASP A 266 -2.68 -9.90 -7.84
C ASP A 266 -1.16 -9.81 -8.09
N SER A 267 -0.35 -9.86 -7.02
CA SER A 267 1.12 -9.69 -7.09
C SER A 267 1.53 -8.39 -7.80
N ASP A 268 0.82 -7.31 -7.48
CA ASP A 268 1.03 -5.97 -8.03
C ASP A 268 0.84 -5.87 -9.55
N ARG A 269 0.07 -6.78 -10.16
CA ARG A 269 -0.46 -6.62 -11.53
C ARG A 269 -1.56 -5.57 -11.58
N MET A 270 -2.29 -5.38 -10.49
CA MET A 270 -3.27 -4.30 -10.35
C MET A 270 -2.98 -3.49 -9.09
N CYS A 271 -3.15 -2.18 -9.16
CA CYS A 271 -2.98 -1.30 -8.01
C CYS A 271 -4.03 -0.20 -8.03
N VAL A 272 -4.71 -0.02 -6.91
CA VAL A 272 -5.67 1.04 -6.69
C VAL A 272 -5.03 2.13 -5.85
N LYS A 273 -5.20 3.38 -6.25
CA LYS A 273 -4.72 4.57 -5.55
C LYS A 273 -5.88 5.53 -5.30
N PHE A 274 -5.95 6.07 -4.10
CA PHE A 274 -6.74 7.27 -3.81
C PHE A 274 -5.81 8.46 -3.89
N LEU A 275 -6.18 9.46 -4.67
CA LEU A 275 -5.35 10.61 -5.01
C LEU A 275 -6.17 11.89 -4.81
N LEU A 276 -5.47 12.98 -4.49
CA LEU A 276 -5.98 14.34 -4.60
C LEU A 276 -5.40 14.95 -5.86
N ASP A 277 -6.24 15.62 -6.66
CA ASP A 277 -5.78 16.42 -7.78
C ASP A 277 -5.26 17.80 -7.32
N MET A 278 -4.99 18.69 -8.28
CA MET A 278 -4.47 20.02 -8.00
C MET A 278 -5.47 20.93 -7.26
N GLU A 279 -6.75 20.60 -7.28
CA GLU A 279 -7.85 21.33 -6.62
C GLU A 279 -8.29 20.65 -5.32
N ASP A 280 -7.52 19.67 -4.83
CA ASP A 280 -7.85 18.87 -3.66
C ASP A 280 -9.12 18.02 -3.79
N ILE A 281 -9.53 17.73 -5.03
CA ILE A 281 -10.65 16.84 -5.30
C ILE A 281 -10.15 15.39 -5.28
N PRO A 282 -10.79 14.51 -4.49
CA PRO A 282 -10.41 13.11 -4.41
C PRO A 282 -10.86 12.34 -5.65
N TYR A 283 -9.94 11.54 -6.21
CA TYR A 283 -10.22 10.61 -7.29
C TYR A 283 -9.52 9.27 -7.06
N ILE A 284 -10.06 8.23 -7.71
CA ILE A 284 -9.50 6.88 -7.68
C ILE A 284 -8.82 6.64 -9.01
N GLU A 285 -7.58 6.14 -8.96
CA GLU A 285 -6.84 5.64 -10.11
C GLU A 285 -6.56 4.15 -9.92
N ILE A 286 -6.77 3.37 -10.97
CA ILE A 286 -6.40 1.96 -11.02
C ILE A 286 -5.36 1.77 -12.11
N ARG A 287 -4.16 1.33 -11.71
CA ARG A 287 -3.08 0.93 -12.60
C ARG A 287 -3.11 -0.58 -12.79
N VAL A 288 -3.18 -1.03 -14.05
CA VAL A 288 -3.10 -2.42 -14.46
C VAL A 288 -1.82 -2.62 -15.28
N TYR A 289 -1.11 -3.70 -15.03
CA TYR A 289 0.04 -4.13 -15.81
C TYR A 289 -0.37 -5.29 -16.72
N SER A 290 -0.22 -5.13 -18.04
CA SER A 290 -0.57 -6.14 -19.02
C SER A 290 0.39 -6.08 -20.21
N GLY A 291 0.91 -7.23 -20.64
CA GLY A 291 1.77 -7.33 -21.83
C GLY A 291 3.04 -6.46 -21.78
N GLY A 292 3.65 -6.29 -20.61
CA GLY A 292 4.86 -5.46 -20.44
C GLY A 292 4.60 -3.95 -20.29
N ALA A 293 3.35 -3.52 -20.44
CA ALA A 293 2.96 -2.11 -20.39
C ALA A 293 2.02 -1.79 -19.22
N GLN A 294 2.07 -0.53 -18.78
CA GLN A 294 1.18 0.01 -17.76
C GLN A 294 -0.01 0.72 -18.41
N TYR A 295 -1.20 0.38 -17.92
CA TYR A 295 -2.44 1.02 -18.28
C TYR A 295 -3.14 1.54 -17.02
N PHE A 296 -3.96 2.57 -17.21
CA PHE A 296 -4.56 3.34 -16.14
C PHE A 296 -6.03 3.57 -16.45
N THR A 297 -6.85 3.62 -15.42
CA THR A 297 -8.23 4.09 -15.50
C THR A 297 -8.50 4.89 -14.24
N TRP A 298 -9.31 5.95 -14.33
CA TRP A 298 -9.58 6.82 -13.20
C TRP A 298 -11.02 7.31 -13.20
N LYS A 299 -11.52 7.62 -12.00
CA LYS A 299 -12.83 8.22 -11.77
C LYS A 299 -12.78 9.14 -10.56
N GLY A 300 -13.51 10.25 -10.65
CA GLY A 300 -13.79 11.08 -9.48
C GLY A 300 -14.43 10.22 -8.39
N HIS A 301 -14.07 10.44 -7.14
CA HIS A 301 -14.53 9.59 -6.04
C HIS A 301 -16.05 9.65 -5.85
N ASP A 302 -16.64 10.81 -6.16
CA ASP A 302 -18.09 11.07 -6.24
C ASP A 302 -18.80 10.18 -7.29
N GLN A 303 -18.11 9.79 -8.35
CA GLN A 303 -18.67 9.06 -9.50
C GLN A 303 -18.62 7.54 -9.34
N VAL A 304 -18.12 7.05 -8.21
CA VAL A 304 -17.91 5.63 -7.94
C VAL A 304 -18.79 5.19 -6.77
N ARG A 305 -19.42 4.03 -6.89
CA ARG A 305 -20.09 3.35 -5.78
C ARG A 305 -19.33 2.10 -5.39
N ILE A 306 -19.35 1.76 -4.10
CA ILE A 306 -18.74 0.54 -3.58
C ILE A 306 -19.81 -0.42 -3.08
N GLN A 307 -19.65 -1.71 -3.35
CA GLN A 307 -20.52 -2.76 -2.83
C GLN A 307 -19.70 -4.02 -2.58
N ARG A 308 -19.94 -4.71 -1.47
CA ARG A 308 -19.38 -6.05 -1.24
C ARG A 308 -20.16 -7.13 -1.99
N ASP A 309 -19.41 -8.09 -2.52
CA ASP A 309 -19.88 -9.31 -3.14
C ASP A 309 -18.91 -10.44 -2.77
N GLY A 310 -19.29 -11.27 -1.78
CA GLY A 310 -18.42 -12.31 -1.23
C GLY A 310 -17.11 -11.76 -0.62
N ASN A 311 -15.98 -12.21 -1.13
CA ASN A 311 -14.63 -11.76 -0.74
C ASN A 311 -14.17 -10.50 -1.49
N SER A 312 -15.04 -9.89 -2.29
CA SER A 312 -14.66 -8.84 -3.21
C SER A 312 -15.43 -7.53 -2.95
N LEU A 313 -14.77 -6.40 -3.22
CA LEU A 313 -15.41 -5.10 -3.35
C LEU A 313 -15.56 -4.74 -4.81
N VAL A 314 -16.80 -4.55 -5.25
CA VAL A 314 -17.17 -4.13 -6.60
C VAL A 314 -17.28 -2.62 -6.62
N LEU A 315 -16.36 -1.98 -7.34
CA LEU A 315 -16.44 -0.57 -7.67
C LEU A 315 -17.33 -0.41 -8.90
N LYS A 316 -18.40 0.35 -8.80
CA LYS A 316 -19.35 0.63 -9.89
C LYS A 316 -19.22 2.08 -10.34
N ARG A 317 -19.37 2.31 -11.65
CA ARG A 317 -19.44 3.63 -12.29
C ARG A 317 -20.78 3.83 -12.98
N TRP A 318 -21.23 5.07 -13.08
CA TRP A 318 -22.41 5.38 -13.90
C TRP A 318 -22.09 5.21 -15.40
N SER A 319 -23.00 4.57 -16.14
CA SER A 319 -22.92 4.42 -17.59
C SER A 319 -24.00 5.24 -18.26
N ARG A 320 -23.63 6.37 -18.88
CA ARG A 320 -24.58 7.25 -19.59
C ARG A 320 -25.36 6.52 -20.68
N SER A 321 -24.71 5.63 -21.44
CA SER A 321 -25.34 4.87 -22.53
C SER A 321 -26.41 3.87 -22.09
N MET A 322 -26.36 3.40 -20.84
CA MET A 322 -27.31 2.41 -20.32
C MET A 322 -28.16 2.96 -19.18
N SER A 323 -27.97 4.23 -18.82
CA SER A 323 -28.59 4.87 -17.65
C SER A 323 -28.54 4.00 -16.39
N ALA A 324 -27.39 3.34 -16.15
CA ALA A 324 -27.25 2.34 -15.10
C ALA A 324 -25.83 2.28 -14.51
N TRP A 325 -25.74 1.79 -13.28
CA TRP A 325 -24.47 1.51 -12.61
C TRP A 325 -23.85 0.21 -13.16
N LYS A 326 -22.65 0.32 -13.73
CA LYS A 326 -21.87 -0.81 -14.22
C LYS A 326 -20.63 -1.05 -13.39
N SER A 327 -20.21 -2.29 -13.28
CA SER A 327 -18.93 -2.64 -12.66
C SER A 327 -17.78 -1.97 -13.42
N TRP A 328 -16.94 -1.27 -12.67
CA TRP A 328 -15.71 -0.63 -13.11
C TRP A 328 -14.49 -1.44 -12.71
N ALA A 329 -14.48 -1.97 -11.48
CA ALA A 329 -13.48 -2.91 -11.00
C ALA A 329 -14.06 -3.89 -9.98
N VAL A 330 -13.44 -5.06 -9.86
CA VAL A 330 -13.65 -6.02 -8.76
C VAL A 330 -12.32 -6.18 -8.05
N LEU A 331 -12.29 -5.87 -6.76
CA LEU A 331 -11.13 -5.97 -5.90
C LEU A 331 -11.32 -7.19 -5.01
N SER A 332 -10.51 -8.23 -5.18
CA SER A 332 -10.59 -9.46 -4.40
C SER A 332 -9.65 -9.39 -3.21
N PHE A 333 -10.17 -9.70 -2.03
CA PHE A 333 -9.42 -9.70 -0.78
C PHE A 333 -9.28 -11.12 -0.26
N VAL A 334 -8.11 -11.40 0.34
CA VAL A 334 -7.85 -12.68 1.00
C VAL A 334 -8.39 -12.66 2.43
N THR A 335 -8.26 -11.51 3.10
CA THR A 335 -8.69 -11.34 4.49
C THR A 335 -9.88 -10.38 4.62
N TRP A 336 -10.75 -10.66 5.59
CA TRP A 336 -11.89 -9.81 5.92
C TRP A 336 -11.47 -8.43 6.40
N GLU A 337 -10.42 -8.36 7.20
CA GLU A 337 -9.93 -7.13 7.78
C GLU A 337 -9.48 -6.15 6.68
N GLU A 338 -8.74 -6.61 5.68
CA GLU A 338 -8.32 -5.76 4.56
C GLU A 338 -9.52 -5.25 3.75
N LEU A 339 -10.52 -6.10 3.54
CA LEU A 339 -11.76 -5.74 2.86
C LEU A 339 -12.47 -4.61 3.63
N VAL A 340 -12.70 -4.80 4.93
CA VAL A 340 -13.36 -3.82 5.79
C VAL A 340 -12.59 -2.50 5.82
N LEU A 341 -11.26 -2.55 6.00
CA LEU A 341 -10.43 -1.34 6.04
C LEU A 341 -10.49 -0.58 4.71
N PHE A 342 -10.47 -1.27 3.58
CA PHE A 342 -10.65 -0.64 2.27
C PHE A 342 -12.01 0.03 2.15
N TYR A 343 -13.07 -0.68 2.55
CA TYR A 343 -14.43 -0.16 2.53
C TYR A 343 -14.60 1.08 3.44
N CYS A 344 -14.18 1.01 4.70
CA CYS A 344 -14.28 2.12 5.64
C CYS A 344 -13.46 3.34 5.17
N THR A 345 -12.29 3.10 4.58
CA THR A 345 -11.46 4.18 4.00
C THR A 345 -12.18 4.87 2.83
N PHE A 346 -12.75 4.08 1.90
CA PHE A 346 -13.55 4.61 0.79
C PHE A 346 -14.72 5.46 1.32
N THR A 347 -15.51 4.91 2.24
CA THR A 347 -16.68 5.59 2.83
C THR A 347 -16.27 6.89 3.54
N ALA A 348 -15.21 6.86 4.36
CA ALA A 348 -14.72 8.02 5.10
C ALA A 348 -14.23 9.14 4.18
N LEU A 349 -13.56 8.80 3.07
CA LEU A 349 -13.15 9.77 2.06
C LEU A 349 -14.36 10.33 1.30
N LYS A 350 -15.42 9.54 1.10
CA LYS A 350 -16.57 9.94 0.28
C LYS A 350 -17.49 10.87 1.03
N CYS A 351 -17.73 10.60 2.31
CA CYS A 351 -18.47 11.50 3.19
C CYS A 351 -17.84 12.89 3.32
N ARG A 352 -16.54 13.02 3.06
CA ARG A 352 -15.79 14.29 3.14
C ARG A 352 -15.49 14.88 1.76
N ASN A 353 -16.04 14.31 0.69
CA ASN A 353 -15.87 14.83 -0.66
C ASN A 353 -16.95 15.91 -0.92
N PRO A 354 -16.58 17.18 -1.15
CA PRO A 354 -17.54 18.25 -1.44
C PRO A 354 -18.41 17.98 -2.69
N LEU A 355 -17.91 17.15 -3.62
CA LEU A 355 -18.60 16.82 -4.86
C LEU A 355 -19.46 15.55 -4.76
N ALA A 356 -19.39 14.82 -3.64
CA ALA A 356 -20.18 13.60 -3.50
C ALA A 356 -21.64 13.96 -3.16
N PRO A 357 -22.63 13.59 -3.99
CA PRO A 357 -24.02 13.68 -3.59
C PRO A 357 -24.25 12.80 -2.36
N THR A 358 -25.24 13.15 -1.53
CA THR A 358 -25.62 12.41 -0.32
C THR A 358 -25.57 10.91 -0.56
N MET A 359 -24.62 10.25 0.11
CA MET A 359 -24.40 8.81 -0.02
C MET A 359 -25.70 8.06 0.25
N GLY A 360 -26.08 7.15 -0.66
CA GLY A 360 -27.28 6.34 -0.48
C GLY A 360 -27.12 5.35 0.67
N GLN A 361 -28.22 5.01 1.35
CA GLN A 361 -28.27 3.97 2.41
C GLN A 361 -27.52 2.66 2.06
N PRO A 362 -27.56 2.13 0.81
CA PRO A 362 -26.86 0.89 0.47
C PRO A 362 -25.34 1.00 0.51
N GLU A 363 -24.77 2.20 0.38
CA GLU A 363 -23.31 2.41 0.42
C GLU A 363 -22.77 2.44 1.85
N PHE A 364 -23.62 2.68 2.86
CA PHE A 364 -23.27 2.62 4.28
C PHE A 364 -23.42 1.23 4.89
N SER A 365 -23.91 0.25 4.12
CA SER A 365 -24.08 -1.13 4.58
C SER A 365 -23.11 -2.04 3.84
N LEU A 366 -22.26 -2.73 4.60
CA LEU A 366 -21.35 -3.74 4.08
C LEU A 366 -22.04 -5.10 4.09
N LYS A 367 -22.51 -5.56 2.93
CA LYS A 367 -23.18 -6.87 2.79
C LYS A 367 -22.33 -8.01 3.35
N GLY A 368 -22.95 -9.02 3.95
CA GLY A 368 -22.24 -10.14 4.60
C GLY A 368 -21.78 -9.83 6.03
N GLU A 369 -22.22 -8.70 6.59
CA GLU A 369 -22.13 -8.39 8.02
C GLU A 369 -23.51 -8.12 8.59
N THR A 370 -23.75 -8.65 9.78
CA THR A 370 -24.96 -8.41 10.56
C THR A 370 -24.66 -7.44 11.70
N LEU A 371 -25.54 -6.45 11.90
CA LEU A 371 -25.45 -5.55 13.04
C LEU A 371 -25.97 -6.30 14.28
N GLN A 372 -25.11 -6.51 15.27
CA GLN A 372 -25.44 -7.21 16.51
C GLN A 372 -25.81 -6.25 17.64
N PHE A 373 -25.28 -5.03 17.60
CA PHE A 373 -25.50 -4.03 18.63
C PHE A 373 -25.25 -2.63 18.09
N GLN A 374 -26.01 -1.64 18.58
CA GLN A 374 -25.79 -0.23 18.30
C GLN A 374 -26.16 0.63 19.51
N ALA A 375 -25.28 1.54 19.91
CA ALA A 375 -25.57 2.50 20.98
C ALA A 375 -24.82 3.82 20.82
N GLN A 376 -25.23 4.83 21.59
CA GLN A 376 -24.51 6.09 21.68
C GLN A 376 -23.40 6.01 22.73
N ILE A 377 -22.22 6.49 22.35
CA ILE A 377 -21.06 6.63 23.22
C ILE A 377 -20.52 8.07 23.20
N VAL A 378 -19.79 8.44 24.25
CA VAL A 378 -18.90 9.61 24.25
C VAL A 378 -17.48 9.09 24.00
N ASP A 379 -16.85 9.60 22.95
CA ASP A 379 -15.50 9.22 22.56
C ASP A 379 -14.79 10.44 21.94
N ASP A 380 -13.59 10.73 22.44
CA ASP A 380 -12.81 11.96 22.16
C ASP A 380 -13.61 13.27 22.34
N ASP A 381 -14.40 13.38 23.42
CA ASP A 381 -15.29 14.51 23.73
C ASP A 381 -16.47 14.70 22.74
N TYR A 382 -16.67 13.77 21.80
CA TYR A 382 -17.75 13.81 20.82
C TYR A 382 -18.74 12.66 21.02
N ARG A 383 -19.99 12.86 20.57
CA ARG A 383 -21.00 11.81 20.54
C ARG A 383 -20.86 10.96 19.27
N HIS A 384 -20.70 9.67 19.46
CA HIS A 384 -20.56 8.69 18.38
C HIS A 384 -21.60 7.57 18.51
N SER A 385 -21.95 6.98 17.36
CA SER A 385 -22.66 5.71 17.32
C SER A 385 -21.63 4.59 17.34
N LEU A 386 -21.61 3.78 18.40
CA LEU A 386 -20.86 2.54 18.44
C LEU A 386 -21.72 1.43 17.86
N CYS A 387 -21.19 0.69 16.90
CA CYS A 387 -21.83 -0.48 16.30
C CYS A 387 -20.93 -1.70 16.46
N VAL A 388 -21.54 -2.86 16.72
CA VAL A 388 -20.88 -4.17 16.68
C VAL A 388 -21.40 -4.94 15.47
N TYR A 389 -20.49 -5.28 14.56
CA TYR A 389 -20.80 -6.07 13.37
C TYR A 389 -20.21 -7.47 13.49
N LYS A 390 -20.96 -8.47 13.03
CA LYS A 390 -20.51 -9.87 12.93
C LYS A 390 -20.54 -10.32 11.47
N GLU A 391 -19.41 -10.82 10.98
CA GLU A 391 -19.25 -11.37 9.65
C GLU A 391 -19.97 -12.73 9.56
N GLU A 392 -20.80 -12.89 8.54
CA GLU A 392 -21.76 -14.01 8.47
C GLU A 392 -21.11 -15.39 8.30
N ARG A 393 -19.96 -15.48 7.63
CA ARG A 393 -19.33 -16.77 7.26
C ARG A 393 -18.31 -17.24 8.28
N SER A 394 -17.44 -16.34 8.70
CA SER A 394 -16.32 -16.56 9.61
C SER A 394 -16.70 -16.32 11.07
N GLY A 395 -17.77 -15.56 11.33
CA GLY A 395 -18.15 -15.13 12.66
C GLY A 395 -17.26 -14.04 13.24
N GLY A 396 -16.32 -13.47 12.46
CA GLY A 396 -15.45 -12.38 12.88
C GLY A 396 -16.25 -11.18 13.39
N ILE A 397 -15.80 -10.56 14.49
CA ILE A 397 -16.50 -9.45 15.14
C ILE A 397 -15.67 -8.18 15.00
N ARG A 398 -16.31 -7.06 14.63
CA ARG A 398 -15.67 -5.74 14.60
C ARG A 398 -16.52 -4.70 15.31
N LEU A 399 -15.82 -3.78 15.95
CA LEU A 399 -16.36 -2.55 16.51
C LEU A 399 -16.17 -1.42 15.51
N GLN A 400 -17.15 -0.54 15.41
CA GLN A 400 -17.06 0.67 14.61
C GLN A 400 -17.70 1.85 15.34
N ALA A 401 -16.95 2.93 15.53
CA ALA A 401 -17.54 4.22 15.87
C ALA A 401 -17.81 5.02 14.60
N ALA A 402 -19.01 5.58 14.51
CA ALA A 402 -19.41 6.48 13.44
C ALA A 402 -19.95 7.79 14.02
N VAL A 403 -19.92 8.84 13.21
CA VAL A 403 -20.52 10.14 13.59
C VAL A 403 -22.03 9.96 13.79
N TRP A 404 -22.52 10.40 14.96
CA TRP A 404 -23.93 10.23 15.35
C TRP A 404 -24.89 11.14 14.57
N ASN A 405 -24.57 12.43 14.46
CA ASN A 405 -25.44 13.46 13.89
C ASN A 405 -24.71 14.40 12.92
N GLY A 406 -25.48 15.23 12.21
CA GLY A 406 -24.97 16.19 11.23
C GLY A 406 -24.69 15.59 9.86
N GLU A 407 -24.04 16.37 8.99
CA GLU A 407 -23.79 16.03 7.58
C GLU A 407 -22.93 14.77 7.41
N LEU A 408 -22.07 14.48 8.39
CA LEU A 408 -21.19 13.30 8.38
C LEU A 408 -21.81 12.09 9.06
N ARG A 409 -23.11 12.10 9.41
CA ARG A 409 -23.79 10.97 10.06
C ARG A 409 -23.50 9.64 9.34
N LYS A 410 -23.20 8.59 10.10
CA LYS A 410 -22.74 7.25 9.63
C LYS A 410 -21.33 7.19 9.03
N CYS A 411 -20.63 8.32 8.88
CA CYS A 411 -19.22 8.30 8.48
C CYS A 411 -18.37 7.60 9.55
N PRO A 412 -17.57 6.59 9.20
CA PRO A 412 -16.73 5.90 10.17
C PRO A 412 -15.64 6.84 10.71
N VAL A 413 -15.45 6.80 12.02
CA VAL A 413 -14.40 7.54 12.74
C VAL A 413 -13.23 6.60 13.03
N TRP A 414 -13.52 5.40 13.52
CA TRP A 414 -12.57 4.31 13.64
C TRP A 414 -13.26 2.95 13.55
N THR A 415 -12.49 1.92 13.23
CA THR A 415 -12.92 0.52 13.36
C THR A 415 -11.85 -0.28 14.07
N ALA A 416 -12.24 -1.37 14.72
CA ALA A 416 -11.34 -2.27 15.42
C ALA A 416 -11.86 -3.70 15.33
N PHE A 417 -10.96 -4.66 15.20
CA PHE A 417 -11.31 -6.08 15.10
C PHE A 417 -11.16 -6.75 16.46
N VAL A 418 -12.15 -7.55 16.84
CA VAL A 418 -12.09 -8.38 18.04
C VAL A 418 -11.29 -9.63 17.70
N THR A 419 -10.10 -9.75 18.29
CA THR A 419 -9.16 -10.85 18.02
C THR A 419 -9.31 -11.96 19.06
N HIS A 420 -8.52 -13.03 18.95
CA HIS A 420 -8.48 -14.13 19.92
C HIS A 420 -8.19 -13.68 21.37
N ILE A 421 -7.63 -12.48 21.56
CA ILE A 421 -7.37 -11.89 22.89
C ILE A 421 -8.67 -11.68 23.67
N SER A 422 -9.82 -11.57 22.99
CA SER A 422 -11.13 -11.42 23.63
C SER A 422 -11.56 -12.60 24.49
N ALA A 423 -10.96 -13.78 24.32
CA ALA A 423 -11.18 -14.93 25.19
C ALA A 423 -10.68 -14.70 26.63
N SER A 424 -9.82 -13.70 26.85
CA SER A 424 -9.37 -13.32 28.19
C SER A 424 -10.50 -12.62 28.96
N PRO A 425 -10.82 -13.04 30.20
CA PRO A 425 -11.81 -12.35 31.02
C PRO A 425 -11.37 -10.94 31.43
N ARG A 426 -10.10 -10.59 31.21
CA ARG A 426 -9.54 -9.25 31.45
C ARG A 426 -9.54 -8.36 30.21
N TRP A 427 -9.95 -8.88 29.05
CA TRP A 427 -10.02 -8.12 27.82
C TRP A 427 -11.06 -7.00 27.91
N LEU A 428 -12.28 -7.36 28.33
CA LEU A 428 -13.39 -6.43 28.52
C LEU A 428 -13.79 -6.40 29.99
N VAL A 429 -13.53 -5.28 30.65
CA VAL A 429 -13.83 -5.11 32.09
C VAL A 429 -14.73 -3.91 32.28
N ARG A 430 -15.88 -4.11 32.92
CA ARG A 430 -16.75 -3.01 33.34
C ARG A 430 -16.19 -2.34 34.58
N ILE A 431 -15.98 -1.03 34.52
CA ILE A 431 -15.42 -0.23 35.61
C ILE A 431 -16.49 0.62 36.30
N SER A 432 -17.54 1.02 35.56
CA SER A 432 -18.70 1.70 36.12
C SER A 432 -19.98 1.30 35.38
N ASP A 433 -21.13 1.83 35.82
CA ASP A 433 -22.42 1.62 35.16
C ASP A 433 -22.41 2.02 33.67
N HIS A 434 -21.50 2.92 33.27
CA HIS A 434 -21.43 3.46 31.91
C HIS A 434 -20.10 3.17 31.19
N ILE A 435 -19.08 2.64 31.88
CA ILE A 435 -17.71 2.61 31.35
C ILE A 435 -17.19 1.18 31.27
N PHE A 436 -16.67 0.83 30.10
CA PHE A 436 -15.88 -0.37 29.87
C PHE A 436 -14.42 -0.02 29.54
N HIS A 437 -13.50 -0.81 30.08
CA HIS A 437 -12.11 -0.87 29.65
C HIS A 437 -11.93 -2.05 28.69
N VAL A 438 -11.39 -1.77 27.50
CA VAL A 438 -11.05 -2.74 26.47
C VAL A 438 -9.53 -2.79 26.32
N ARG A 439 -8.91 -3.92 26.67
CA ARG A 439 -7.45 -4.10 26.56
C ARG A 439 -7.05 -4.59 25.17
N ASP A 440 -5.82 -4.25 24.78
CA ASP A 440 -5.15 -4.79 23.59
C ASP A 440 -5.96 -4.72 22.28
N ILE A 441 -6.85 -3.72 22.20
CA ILE A 441 -7.61 -3.41 20.99
C ILE A 441 -6.82 -2.44 20.12
N GLN A 442 -6.73 -2.71 18.82
CA GLN A 442 -6.07 -1.81 17.86
C GLN A 442 -7.13 -1.07 17.05
N LEU A 443 -7.06 0.27 17.06
CA LEU A 443 -7.97 1.11 16.29
C LEU A 443 -7.34 1.46 14.93
N TYR A 444 -8.18 1.45 13.89
CA TYR A 444 -7.88 2.03 12.59
C TYR A 444 -8.72 3.28 12.42
N VAL A 445 -8.07 4.43 12.41
CA VAL A 445 -8.71 5.75 12.51
C VAL A 445 -8.85 6.39 11.13
N PHE A 446 -10.05 6.89 10.82
CA PHE A 446 -10.44 7.44 9.52
C PHE A 446 -10.64 8.97 9.52
N CYS A 447 -10.07 9.68 10.49
CA CYS A 447 -10.07 11.13 10.50
C CYS A 447 -8.84 11.72 11.22
N GLN A 448 -8.44 12.93 10.82
CA GLN A 448 -7.22 13.57 11.34
C GLN A 448 -7.37 14.10 12.78
N LYS A 449 -8.60 14.43 13.20
CA LYS A 449 -8.86 15.12 14.46
C LYS A 449 -8.94 14.18 15.66
N TYR A 450 -9.24 12.90 15.41
CA TYR A 450 -9.43 11.91 16.46
C TYR A 450 -8.13 11.62 17.21
N ARG A 451 -8.20 11.56 18.54
CA ARG A 451 -7.06 11.29 19.42
C ARG A 451 -7.34 10.14 20.37
N GLU A 452 -6.95 8.94 19.95
CA GLU A 452 -7.04 7.72 20.76
C GLU A 452 -6.37 7.84 22.14
N SER A 453 -5.31 8.65 22.28
CA SER A 453 -4.61 8.86 23.55
C SER A 453 -5.49 9.47 24.64
N ARG A 454 -6.57 10.18 24.28
CA ARG A 454 -7.55 10.70 25.26
C ARG A 454 -8.40 9.60 25.87
N MET A 455 -8.60 8.50 25.15
CA MET A 455 -9.40 7.35 25.57
C MET A 455 -8.56 6.27 26.26
N ARG A 456 -7.25 6.48 26.40
CA ARG A 456 -6.31 5.53 27.03
C ARG A 456 -5.57 6.13 28.23
N ARG A 457 -6.21 7.07 28.93
CA ARG A 457 -5.60 7.82 30.04
C ARG A 457 -5.52 7.04 31.34
N ASN A 458 -6.22 5.91 31.46
CA ASN A 458 -6.09 5.04 32.63
C ASN A 458 -4.68 4.45 32.76
N ARG A 459 -4.34 4.06 34.00
CA ARG A 459 -3.04 3.47 34.36
C ARG A 459 -2.68 2.20 33.57
N LEU A 460 -3.68 1.54 32.98
CA LEU A 460 -3.52 0.29 32.23
C LEU A 460 -3.31 0.53 30.73
N GLY A 461 -3.45 1.77 30.23
CA GLY A 461 -3.44 2.08 28.80
C GLY A 461 -4.60 1.43 28.02
N ALA A 462 -5.61 0.92 28.73
CA ALA A 462 -6.79 0.29 28.13
C ALA A 462 -7.64 1.34 27.41
N PHE A 463 -8.36 0.93 26.36
CA PHE A 463 -9.29 1.82 25.67
C PHE A 463 -10.59 1.94 26.46
N GLU A 464 -11.04 3.16 26.72
CA GLU A 464 -12.27 3.46 27.45
C GLU A 464 -13.45 3.64 26.49
N ILE A 465 -14.55 2.92 26.74
CA ILE A 465 -15.82 3.14 26.06
C ILE A 465 -16.81 3.68 27.08
N TYR A 466 -17.27 4.92 26.87
CA TYR A 466 -18.25 5.58 27.72
C TYR A 466 -19.63 5.56 27.06
N PHE A 467 -20.56 4.78 27.60
CA PHE A 467 -21.94 4.71 27.13
C PHE A 467 -22.81 5.81 27.73
N LEU A 468 -23.63 6.47 26.91
CA LEU A 468 -24.57 7.48 27.43
C LEU A 468 -25.70 6.84 28.25
N SER A 469 -26.07 5.60 27.93
CA SER A 469 -27.13 4.85 28.62
C SER A 469 -26.54 3.66 29.36
N LYS A 470 -26.96 3.47 30.62
CA LYS A 470 -26.59 2.29 31.41
C LYS A 470 -27.13 1.00 30.77
N HIS A 471 -28.35 1.04 30.24
CA HIS A 471 -28.97 -0.08 29.52
C HIS A 471 -28.09 -0.53 28.35
N ALA A 472 -27.61 0.41 27.54
CA ALA A 472 -26.71 0.09 26.43
C ALA A 472 -25.38 -0.52 26.91
N ALA A 473 -24.87 -0.09 28.06
CA ALA A 473 -23.68 -0.69 28.67
C ALA A 473 -23.95 -2.13 29.13
N ASP A 474 -25.14 -2.40 29.69
CA ASP A 474 -25.55 -3.75 30.10
C ASP A 474 -25.64 -4.70 28.90
N GLU A 475 -26.35 -4.30 27.84
CA GLU A 475 -26.47 -5.07 26.59
C GLU A 475 -25.11 -5.33 25.93
N PHE A 476 -24.24 -4.32 25.89
CA PHE A 476 -22.88 -4.48 25.37
C PHE A 476 -22.07 -5.49 26.19
N GLY A 477 -22.18 -5.46 27.51
CA GLY A 477 -21.55 -6.45 28.39
C GLY A 477 -22.06 -7.87 28.14
N GLN A 478 -23.37 -8.04 28.00
CA GLN A 478 -24.01 -9.33 27.74
C GLN A 478 -23.60 -9.93 26.38
N LEU A 479 -23.40 -9.09 25.36
CA LEU A 479 -22.98 -9.53 24.03
C LEU A 479 -21.64 -10.29 24.05
N PHE A 480 -20.70 -9.87 24.89
CA PHE A 480 -19.37 -10.48 24.98
C PHE A 480 -19.21 -11.44 26.17
N ASN A 481 -20.01 -11.27 27.23
CA ASN A 481 -20.00 -12.12 28.42
C ASN A 481 -21.44 -12.45 28.84
N PRO A 482 -22.09 -13.45 28.22
CA PRO A 482 -23.47 -13.80 28.52
C PRO A 482 -23.69 -14.27 29.97
N SER A 483 -22.63 -14.67 30.68
CA SER A 483 -22.67 -15.01 32.10
C SER A 483 -22.89 -13.82 33.05
N ILE A 484 -22.90 -12.58 32.54
CA ILE A 484 -23.24 -11.35 33.30
C ILE A 484 -24.77 -11.12 33.33
N ALA A 485 -25.56 -11.91 32.60
CA ALA A 485 -27.01 -11.79 32.61
C ALA A 485 -27.62 -12.23 33.95
N GLY A 486 -28.18 -11.27 34.70
CA GLY A 486 -29.31 -11.55 35.59
C GLY A 486 -30.51 -12.04 34.77
N PRO A 487 -31.47 -12.74 35.39
CA PRO A 487 -32.48 -13.51 34.65
C PRO A 487 -33.41 -12.61 33.84
N GLY A 488 -33.29 -12.74 32.51
CA GLY A 488 -34.34 -12.71 31.50
C GLY A 488 -35.15 -11.42 31.31
N HIS A 489 -34.99 -10.77 30.16
CA HIS A 489 -36.14 -10.24 29.43
C HIS A 489 -35.92 -10.39 27.92
N ALA A 490 -36.90 -11.00 27.26
CA ALA A 490 -36.91 -11.25 25.83
C ALA A 490 -37.02 -9.93 25.05
N PHE A 491 -36.36 -9.88 23.90
CA PHE A 491 -36.31 -8.77 22.96
C PHE A 491 -37.72 -8.30 22.54
N GLU A 492 -38.07 -7.05 22.84
CA GLU A 492 -39.05 -6.28 22.08
C GLU A 492 -38.27 -5.32 21.17
N VAL A 493 -38.49 -5.46 19.86
CA VAL A 493 -38.00 -4.53 18.85
C VAL A 493 -38.91 -3.30 18.92
N GLU A 494 -38.39 -2.17 19.41
CA GLU A 494 -39.08 -0.89 19.25
C GLU A 494 -39.10 -0.51 17.76
N ASP A 495 -40.25 -0.76 17.14
CA ASP A 495 -40.64 -0.26 15.83
C ASP A 495 -41.00 1.23 15.99
N ASP A 496 -40.08 2.13 15.62
CA ASP A 496 -40.35 3.56 15.51
C ASP A 496 -41.34 3.79 14.34
N GLY A 497 -42.63 3.74 14.67
CA GLY A 497 -43.73 3.99 13.76
C GLY A 497 -43.67 5.38 13.14
N ILE A 498 -43.33 5.45 11.85
CA ILE A 498 -43.62 6.60 11.01
C ILE A 498 -45.04 6.45 10.49
N ALA A 499 -45.97 7.19 11.10
CA ALA A 499 -47.30 7.41 10.56
C ALA A 499 -47.19 8.08 9.18
N GLY A 500 -47.54 7.35 8.13
CA GLY A 500 -47.76 7.91 6.79
C GLY A 500 -49.16 8.56 6.72
N PRO A 501 -49.33 9.68 5.99
CA PRO A 501 -50.64 10.24 5.75
C PRO A 501 -51.39 9.35 4.77
N SER A 502 -52.59 8.93 5.16
CA SER A 502 -53.59 8.30 4.32
C SER A 502 -54.12 9.30 3.29
N TYR A 503 -53.99 8.97 2.01
CA TYR A 503 -54.75 9.60 0.92
C TYR A 503 -55.75 8.58 0.38
N THR A 504 -57.03 8.90 0.53
CA THR A 504 -58.09 8.51 -0.39
C THR A 504 -57.87 9.12 -1.77
#